data_AF-A0A838DLJ7-F1
#
_entry.id   AF-A0A838DLJ7-F1
#
_cell.length_a   1.000
_cell.length_b   1.000
_cell.length_c   1.000
_cell.angle_alpha   90.00
_cell.angle_beta   90.00
_cell.angle_gamma   90.00
#
_symmetry.space_group_name_H-M   'P 1'
#
loop_
_entity.id
_entity.type
_entity.pdbx_description
1 polymer ?
#
loop_
_entity_poly.entity_id
_entity_poly.type
_entity_poly.pdbx_seq_one_letter_code
_entity_poly.pdbx_strand_id
1 'polypeptide(L)'
;MRAGNYIKQATGYRAFIPAKLPPVPAVEVDSEMVTLLAQASLNLGRLDGVGALVPNPDLFVAMYVRQEAVLSSQIEGTQCTLEEVLKYEIDPAGV
;
A
#
# COMPACT_ATOMS: atom_id res chain seq x y z
N MET A 1 20.30 14.97 2.95
CA MET A 1 18.97 14.56 2.43
C MET A 1 18.06 14.22 3.60
N ARG A 2 16.77 14.62 3.59
CA ARG A 2 15.82 14.27 4.66
C ARG A 2 15.52 12.77 4.76
N ALA A 3 15.72 12.02 3.67
CA ALA A 3 15.43 10.59 3.60
C ALA A 3 16.52 9.69 4.23
N GLY A 4 17.77 10.13 4.29
CA GLY A 4 18.92 9.31 4.70
C GLY A 4 20.17 9.59 3.89
N ASN A 5 21.20 8.76 4.07
CA ASN A 5 22.51 8.91 3.40
C ASN A 5 23.12 7.54 3.03
N TYR A 6 23.91 7.51 1.96
CA TYR A 6 24.72 6.33 1.62
C TYR A 6 26.04 6.32 2.41
N ILE A 7 26.24 5.29 3.23
CA ILE A 7 27.44 5.09 4.05
C ILE A 7 28.27 3.95 3.47
N LYS A 8 29.60 4.15 3.39
CA LYS A 8 30.54 3.09 3.01
C LYS A 8 30.67 2.09 4.16
N GLN A 9 30.43 0.82 3.87
CA GLN A 9 30.50 -0.26 4.83
C GLN A 9 31.92 -0.82 4.93
N ALA A 10 32.21 -1.53 6.02
CA ALA A 10 33.54 -2.07 6.30
C ALA A 10 34.08 -2.98 5.18
N THR A 11 33.20 -3.72 4.51
CA THR A 11 33.53 -4.61 3.37
C THR A 11 33.57 -3.90 2.01
N GLY A 12 33.46 -2.57 1.98
CA GLY A 12 33.73 -1.75 0.79
C GLY A 12 32.52 -1.34 -0.04
N TYR A 13 31.34 -1.97 0.14
CA TYR A 13 30.11 -1.56 -0.55
C TYR A 13 29.47 -0.32 0.10
N ARG A 14 28.53 0.33 -0.60
CA ARG A 14 27.73 1.45 -0.06
C ARG A 14 26.33 0.96 0.27
N ALA A 15 25.84 1.27 1.47
CA ALA A 15 24.47 1.01 1.88
C ALA A 15 23.74 2.32 2.18
N PHE A 16 22.49 2.43 1.76
CA PHE A 16 21.63 3.54 2.15
C PHE A 16 21.16 3.32 3.60
N ILE A 17 21.41 4.30 4.46
CA ILE A 17 20.94 4.32 5.84
C ILE A 17 19.85 5.39 5.94
N PRO A 18 18.58 5.01 6.17
CA PRO A 18 17.48 5.94 6.33
C PRO A 18 17.72 6.89 7.50
N ALA A 19 17.23 8.13 7.38
CA ALA A 19 17.17 9.04 8.51
C ALA A 19 16.19 8.51 9.57
N LYS A 20 16.48 8.74 10.86
CA LYS A 20 15.56 8.37 11.94
C LYS A 20 14.29 9.20 11.84
N LEU A 21 13.16 8.58 12.19
CA LEU A 21 11.90 9.27 12.40
C LEU A 21 11.79 9.75 13.85
N PRO A 22 11.11 10.90 14.11
CA PRO A 22 10.49 11.79 13.13
C PRO A 22 11.53 12.63 12.35
N PRO A 23 11.17 13.12 11.14
CA PRO A 23 12.08 13.95 10.34
C PRO A 23 12.35 15.30 11.04
N VAL A 24 13.54 15.85 10.80
CA VAL A 24 13.93 17.20 11.24
C VAL A 24 14.27 18.07 10.02
N PRO A 25 13.63 19.23 9.83
CA PRO A 25 12.48 19.72 10.59
C PRO A 25 11.26 18.80 10.42
N ALA A 26 10.32 18.90 11.37
CA ALA A 26 9.09 18.14 11.38
C ALA A 26 8.29 18.38 10.08
N VAL A 27 7.35 17.47 9.79
CA VAL A 27 6.39 17.70 8.70
C VAL A 27 5.50 18.87 9.10
N GLU A 28 5.41 19.88 8.24
CA GLU A 28 4.48 20.99 8.43
C GLU A 28 3.08 20.52 8.03
N VAL A 29 2.12 20.73 8.94
CA VAL A 29 0.72 20.37 8.73
C VAL A 29 -0.04 21.67 8.50
N ASP A 30 -0.23 22.01 7.24
CA ASP A 30 -0.97 23.21 6.83
C ASP A 30 -2.49 22.96 6.74
N SER A 31 -3.24 24.02 6.43
CA SER A 31 -4.69 23.95 6.31
C SER A 31 -5.18 23.00 5.22
N GLU A 32 -4.42 22.85 4.12
CA GLU A 32 -4.77 21.94 3.04
C GLU A 32 -4.64 20.50 3.50
N MET A 33 -3.52 20.16 4.15
CA MET A 33 -3.28 18.84 4.71
C MET A 33 -4.35 18.46 5.75
N VAL A 34 -4.71 19.39 6.65
CA VAL A 34 -5.80 19.16 7.62
C VAL A 34 -7.12 18.85 6.90
N THR A 35 -7.44 19.60 5.85
CA THR A 35 -8.68 19.41 5.07
C THR A 35 -8.69 18.04 4.39
N LEU A 36 -7.59 17.64 3.77
CA LEU A 36 -7.45 16.33 3.13
C LEU A 36 -7.54 15.19 4.14
N LEU A 37 -6.92 15.32 5.32
CA LEU A 37 -6.99 14.34 6.40
C LEU A 37 -8.43 14.18 6.92
N ALA A 38 -9.17 15.28 7.09
CA ALA A 38 -10.57 15.25 7.50
C ALA A 38 -11.44 14.55 6.45
N GLN A 39 -11.24 14.87 5.17
CA GLN A 39 -11.97 14.25 4.06
C GLN A 39 -11.68 12.76 3.93
N ALA A 40 -10.42 12.35 4.07
CA ALA A 40 -10.02 10.95 4.07
C ALA A 40 -10.66 10.18 5.23
N SER A 41 -10.64 10.75 6.44
CA SER A 41 -11.26 10.16 7.63
C SER A 41 -12.77 9.98 7.47
N LEU A 42 -13.46 10.98 6.90
CA LEU A 42 -14.89 10.89 6.60
C LEU A 42 -15.20 9.78 5.59
N ASN A 43 -14.40 9.67 4.53
CA ASN A 43 -14.59 8.64 3.52
C ASN A 43 -14.34 7.23 4.08
N LEU A 44 -13.35 7.05 4.95
CA LEU A 44 -13.14 5.80 5.69
C LEU A 44 -14.33 5.46 6.58
N GLY A 45 -14.86 6.42 7.34
CA GLY A 45 -16.05 6.19 8.17
C GLY A 45 -17.29 5.84 7.34
N ARG A 46 -17.46 6.44 6.15
CA ARG A 46 -18.54 6.07 5.22
C ARG A 46 -18.37 4.64 4.69
N LEU A 47 -17.14 4.25 4.34
CA LEU A 47 -16.84 2.89 3.89
C LEU A 47 -17.16 1.87 4.98
N ASP A 48 -16.73 2.12 6.21
CA ASP A 48 -17.02 1.27 7.37
C ASP A 48 -18.54 1.14 7.60
N GLY A 49 -19.26 2.26 7.56
CA GLY A 49 -20.72 2.28 7.71
C GLY A 49 -21.46 1.50 6.62
N VAL A 50 -21.04 1.59 5.36
CA VAL A 50 -21.65 0.81 4.25
C VAL A 50 -21.23 -0.65 4.32
N GLY A 51 -19.99 -0.95 4.73
CA GLY A 51 -19.48 -2.30 4.89
C GLY A 51 -20.31 -3.15 5.84
N ALA A 52 -20.88 -2.54 6.89
CA ALA A 52 -21.78 -3.21 7.82
C ALA A 52 -23.08 -3.75 7.19
N LEU A 53 -23.45 -3.29 5.99
CA LEU A 53 -24.63 -3.76 5.25
C LEU A 53 -24.32 -4.95 4.33
N VAL A 54 -23.05 -5.32 4.17
CA VAL A 54 -22.63 -6.39 3.27
C VAL A 54 -22.92 -7.75 3.93
N PRO A 55 -23.71 -8.65 3.32
CA PRO A 55 -24.09 -9.92 3.96
C PRO A 55 -22.92 -10.87 4.25
N ASN A 56 -21.86 -10.82 3.44
CA ASN A 56 -20.64 -11.58 3.64
C ASN A 56 -19.43 -10.71 3.26
N PRO A 57 -18.92 -9.89 4.19
CA PRO A 57 -17.83 -8.96 3.91
C PRO A 57 -16.52 -9.68 3.58
N ASP A 58 -16.25 -10.84 4.18
CA ASP A 58 -15.02 -11.59 3.94
C ASP A 58 -14.90 -12.03 2.47
N LEU A 59 -15.99 -12.54 1.90
CA LEU A 59 -16.02 -12.93 0.49
C LEU A 59 -15.83 -11.72 -0.44
N PHE A 60 -16.43 -10.59 -0.10
CA PHE A 60 -16.30 -9.36 -0.88
C PHE A 60 -14.86 -8.81 -0.82
N VAL A 61 -14.30 -8.69 0.39
CA VAL A 61 -12.96 -8.17 0.63
C VAL A 61 -11.88 -9.05 0.01
N ALA A 62 -12.07 -10.39 0.00
CA ALA A 62 -11.11 -11.32 -0.58
C ALA A 62 -10.74 -10.98 -2.05
N MET A 63 -11.70 -10.51 -2.84
CA MET A 63 -11.45 -10.09 -4.23
C MET A 63 -10.68 -8.77 -4.32
N TYR A 64 -10.99 -7.80 -3.46
CA TYR A 64 -10.30 -6.51 -3.42
C TYR A 64 -8.85 -6.65 -2.94
N VAL A 65 -8.58 -7.55 -2.00
CA VAL A 65 -7.20 -7.85 -1.56
C VAL A 65 -6.36 -8.35 -2.73
N ARG A 66 -6.90 -9.24 -3.56
CA ARG A 66 -6.22 -9.75 -4.77
C ARG A 66 -6.02 -8.65 -5.80
N GLN A 67 -7.05 -7.82 -6.01
CA GLN A 67 -6.95 -6.69 -6.92
C GLN A 67 -5.85 -5.72 -6.49
N GLU A 68 -5.78 -5.36 -5.20
CA GLU A 68 -4.75 -4.47 -4.66
C GLU A 68 -3.35 -5.10 -4.78
N ALA A 69 -3.21 -6.40 -4.50
CA ALA A 69 -1.95 -7.10 -4.70
C ALA A 69 -1.47 -7.03 -6.16
N VAL A 70 -2.37 -7.25 -7.12
CA VAL A 70 -2.06 -7.12 -8.56
C VAL A 70 -1.65 -5.68 -8.91
N LEU A 71 -2.43 -4.68 -8.50
CA LEU A 71 -2.14 -3.27 -8.76
C LEU A 71 -0.80 -2.84 -8.14
N SER A 72 -0.52 -3.28 -6.92
CA SER A 72 0.75 -3.00 -6.24
C SER A 72 1.93 -3.66 -6.96
N SER A 73 1.80 -4.91 -7.39
CA SER A 73 2.87 -5.59 -8.14
C SER A 73 3.12 -4.98 -9.52
N GLN A 74 2.09 -4.40 -10.15
CA GLN A 74 2.24 -3.67 -11.42
C GLN A 74 3.08 -2.40 -11.28
N ILE A 75 3.01 -1.70 -10.13
CA ILE A 75 3.87 -0.55 -9.84
C ILE A 75 5.35 -0.96 -9.83
N GLU A 76 5.65 -2.19 -9.41
CA GLU A 76 7.01 -2.75 -9.37
C GLU A 76 7.45 -3.36 -10.72
N GLY A 77 6.60 -3.29 -11.75
CA GLY A 77 6.89 -3.77 -13.11
C GLY A 77 6.44 -5.21 -13.39
N THR A 78 5.66 -5.82 -12.49
CA THR A 78 5.08 -7.16 -12.71
C THR A 78 3.91 -7.06 -13.67
N GLN A 79 3.92 -7.87 -14.73
CA GLN A 79 2.81 -7.98 -15.68
C GLN A 79 1.93 -9.16 -15.27
N CYS A 80 0.85 -8.86 -14.55
CA CYS A 80 -0.14 -9.85 -14.14
C CYS A 80 -1.51 -9.19 -14.05
N THR A 81 -2.55 -9.93 -14.40
CA THR A 81 -3.95 -9.53 -14.31
C THR A 81 -4.66 -10.25 -13.17
N LEU A 82 -5.73 -9.66 -12.64
CA LEU A 82 -6.55 -10.32 -11.62
C LEU A 82 -7.11 -11.66 -12.12
N GLU A 83 -7.46 -11.75 -13.40
CA GLU A 83 -7.95 -13.00 -14.01
C GLU A 83 -6.90 -14.11 -13.98
N GLU A 84 -5.64 -13.80 -14.28
CA GLU A 84 -4.54 -14.78 -14.22
C GLU A 84 -4.30 -15.27 -12.79
N VAL A 85 -4.35 -14.37 -11.81
CA VAL A 85 -4.24 -14.76 -10.39
C VAL A 85 -5.38 -15.70 -9.99
N LEU A 86 -6.61 -15.37 -10.37
CA LEU A 86 -7.77 -16.20 -10.03
C LEU A 86 -7.74 -17.57 -10.72
N LYS A 87 -7.34 -17.63 -12.00
CA LYS A 87 -7.18 -18.90 -12.73
C LYS A 87 -6.15 -19.79 -12.05
N TYR A 88 -5.02 -19.22 -11.67
CA TYR A 88 -3.95 -19.95 -10.99
C TYR A 88 -4.38 -20.47 -9.60
N GLU A 89 -5.16 -19.70 -8.84
CA GLU A 89 -5.66 -20.15 -7.53
C GLU A 89 -6.68 -21.30 -7.64
N ILE A 90 -7.48 -21.34 -8.71
CA ILE A 90 -8.46 -22.40 -8.95
C ILE A 90 -7.76 -23.68 -9.44
N ASP A 91 -6.80 -23.54 -10.35
CA ASP A 91 -6.01 -24.65 -10.86
C ASP A 91 -4.54 -24.24 -11.03
N PRO A 92 -3.68 -24.54 -10.04
CA PRO A 92 -2.26 -24.21 -10.09
C PRO A 92 -1.47 -25.00 -11.14
N ALA A 93 -2.04 -26.09 -11.67
CA ALA A 93 -1.39 -27.02 -12.60
C ALA A 93 -1.79 -26.81 -14.06
N GLY A 94 -2.87 -26.06 -14.34
CA GLY A 94 -3.33 -25.75 -15.70
C GLY A 94 -3.71 -26.99 -16.51
N VAL A 95 -4.49 -27.92 -15.95
CA VAL A 95 -5.03 -29.10 -16.64
C VAL A 95 -6.51 -28.91 -16.96
#